data_AF-A0A3B9MU55-F1
#
_entry.id   AF-A0A3B9MU55-F1
#
_cell.length_a   1.000
_cell.length_b   1.000
_cell.length_c   1.000
_cell.angle_alpha   90.00
_cell.angle_beta   90.00
_cell.angle_gamma   90.00
#
_symmetry.space_group_name_H-M   'P 1'
#
loop_
_entity.id
_entity.type
_entity.pdbx_description
1 polymer ?
#
loop_
_entity_poly.entity_id
_entity_poly.type
_entity_poly.pdbx_seq_one_letter_code
_entity_poly.pdbx_strand_id
1 'polypeptide(L)'
;DTAFPAVHWVMMGLNPTGSFTPADEAYTMGFEGREAKKEGDMRLLKERAKELGPGGIAKLYMDKLSGTFADGAGGYHSELSLSRDYGILWKYVYGTHRDYILLLTQLFYLASLFMSLYIVINFIKKDISPEAFVIMLFVLGSFFFQMIWEAGTIYSIGIYPYVFALCVLGLNAKKEGEARKEENDDVRKPGFRYGNKSGFFISAAGFIALIAVHLRYPRESVIVSVDQFLFQANDPIALSDGMEIKQSFVSDKDFSIISLKARNFEGQFNDSVYEVSLKDGNGDLIKTNEIYGKDMTDYEFTTMDFENVPGVTDYEISIKKISGENDLIFLYYDTGHTDVYPKGKMTGITGSDTADLTFEVYDKEEPGE
;
A
#
# COMPACT_ATOMS: atom_id res chain seq x y z
N ASP A 1 14.95 -24.50 -2.68
CA ASP A 1 14.71 -23.92 -4.02
C ASP A 1 13.66 -22.81 -4.10
N THR A 2 13.26 -22.21 -2.96
CA THR A 2 12.25 -21.14 -2.89
C THR A 2 12.79 -19.72 -3.10
N ALA A 3 14.10 -19.52 -3.02
CA ALA A 3 14.68 -18.18 -3.13
C ALA A 3 14.66 -17.64 -4.57
N PHE A 4 14.05 -16.45 -4.76
CA PHE A 4 14.12 -15.73 -6.03
C PHE A 4 15.52 -15.17 -6.29
N PRO A 5 16.02 -15.27 -7.54
CA PRO A 5 17.29 -14.65 -7.90
C PRO A 5 17.14 -13.11 -7.96
N ALA A 6 18.22 -12.36 -7.74
CA ALA A 6 18.15 -10.89 -7.75
C ALA A 6 17.59 -10.30 -9.06
N VAL A 7 17.77 -10.99 -10.19
CA VAL A 7 17.23 -10.60 -11.49
C VAL A 7 15.70 -10.57 -11.51
N HIS A 8 15.02 -11.36 -10.67
CA HIS A 8 13.57 -11.36 -10.52
C HIS A 8 13.04 -9.95 -10.24
N TRP A 9 13.63 -9.27 -9.25
CA TRP A 9 13.20 -7.94 -8.83
C TRP A 9 13.53 -6.86 -9.85
N VAL A 10 14.65 -6.99 -10.57
CA VAL A 10 14.99 -6.09 -11.67
C VAL A 10 14.03 -6.29 -12.85
N MET A 11 13.65 -7.53 -13.12
CA MET A 11 12.69 -7.91 -14.15
C MET A 11 11.29 -7.39 -13.82
N MET A 12 10.86 -7.54 -12.56
CA MET A 12 9.61 -7.02 -12.02
C MET A 12 9.61 -5.48 -12.05
N GLY A 13 10.73 -4.84 -11.73
CA GLY A 13 10.91 -3.39 -11.83
C GLY A 13 10.77 -2.81 -13.24
N LEU A 14 10.71 -3.64 -14.30
CA LEU A 14 10.42 -3.26 -15.69
C LEU A 14 9.00 -3.65 -16.16
N ASN A 15 8.13 -4.14 -15.27
CA ASN A 15 6.73 -4.35 -15.63
C ASN A 15 5.99 -2.99 -15.80
N PRO A 16 4.75 -2.97 -16.33
CA PRO A 16 4.03 -1.72 -16.59
C PRO A 16 3.82 -0.80 -15.38
N THR A 17 3.77 -1.34 -14.17
CA THR A 17 3.61 -0.55 -12.93
C THR A 17 4.95 -0.25 -12.24
N GLY A 18 6.02 -0.95 -12.63
CA GLY A 18 7.31 -0.94 -11.97
C GLY A 18 7.31 -1.51 -10.54
N SER A 19 6.19 -2.08 -10.10
CA SER A 19 5.91 -2.50 -8.72
C SER A 19 5.67 -4.01 -8.65
N PHE A 20 5.48 -4.55 -7.44
CA PHE A 20 5.15 -5.95 -7.24
C PHE A 20 3.92 -6.37 -8.04
N THR A 21 3.98 -7.54 -8.69
CA THR A 21 2.80 -8.17 -9.28
C THR A 21 2.80 -9.69 -9.01
N PRO A 22 1.63 -10.27 -8.63
CA PRO A 22 1.50 -11.71 -8.45
C PRO A 22 1.79 -12.52 -9.72
N ALA A 23 1.57 -11.93 -10.90
CA ALA A 23 1.86 -12.57 -12.18
C ALA A 23 3.37 -12.79 -12.39
N ASP A 24 4.20 -11.81 -12.04
CA ASP A 24 5.66 -11.92 -12.13
C ASP A 24 6.20 -12.93 -11.12
N GLU A 25 5.61 -12.97 -9.92
CA GLU A 25 5.92 -13.98 -8.91
C GLU A 25 5.59 -15.39 -9.42
N ALA A 26 4.38 -15.60 -9.93
CA ALA A 26 3.93 -16.88 -10.49
C ALA A 26 4.81 -17.34 -11.67
N TYR A 27 5.20 -16.40 -12.54
CA TYR A 27 6.11 -16.67 -13.65
C TYR A 27 7.44 -17.27 -13.15
N THR A 28 8.07 -16.63 -12.17
CA THR A 28 9.36 -17.12 -11.65
C THR A 28 9.18 -18.40 -10.83
N MET A 29 8.08 -18.55 -10.09
CA MET A 29 7.78 -19.79 -9.36
C MET A 29 7.58 -21.00 -10.29
N GLY A 30 7.12 -20.78 -11.52
CA GLY A 30 6.91 -21.85 -12.52
C GLY A 30 8.18 -22.55 -13.00
N PHE A 31 9.38 -22.04 -12.68
CA PHE A 31 10.65 -22.70 -13.01
C PHE A 31 11.22 -23.51 -11.83
N GLU A 32 11.65 -24.73 -12.11
CA GLU A 32 12.33 -25.58 -11.13
C GLU A 32 13.82 -25.24 -11.01
N GLY A 33 14.26 -24.95 -9.79
CA GLY A 33 15.67 -24.68 -9.49
C GLY A 33 16.14 -23.25 -9.81
N ARG A 34 17.21 -22.82 -9.12
CA ARG A 34 17.68 -21.42 -9.13
C ARG A 34 18.15 -20.94 -10.51
N GLU A 35 18.84 -21.77 -11.28
CA GLU A 35 19.38 -21.36 -12.58
C GLU A 35 18.27 -21.21 -13.63
N ALA A 36 17.30 -22.13 -13.68
CA ALA A 36 16.16 -22.00 -14.59
C ALA A 36 15.32 -20.75 -14.30
N LYS A 37 15.09 -20.44 -13.01
CA LYS A 37 14.45 -19.18 -12.57
C LYS A 37 15.20 -17.97 -13.10
N LYS A 38 16.52 -17.93 -12.88
CA LYS A 38 17.38 -16.82 -13.31
C LYS A 38 17.39 -16.65 -14.83
N GLU A 39 17.43 -17.74 -15.59
CA GLU A 39 17.37 -17.69 -17.06
C GLU A 39 16.01 -17.21 -17.57
N GLY A 40 14.92 -17.68 -16.96
CA GLY A 40 13.56 -17.22 -17.24
C GLY A 40 13.39 -15.73 -16.99
N ASP A 41 13.76 -15.27 -15.80
CA ASP A 41 13.70 -13.86 -15.43
C ASP A 41 14.57 -12.98 -16.33
N MET A 42 15.78 -13.44 -16.68
CA MET A 42 16.66 -12.72 -17.59
C MET A 42 16.08 -12.61 -19.00
N ARG A 43 15.38 -13.64 -19.48
CA ARG A 43 14.71 -13.60 -20.79
C ARG A 43 13.57 -12.58 -20.77
N LEU A 44 12.71 -12.62 -19.76
CA LEU A 44 11.59 -11.69 -19.62
C LEU A 44 12.07 -10.24 -19.40
N LEU A 45 13.14 -10.04 -18.62
CA LEU A 45 13.78 -8.73 -18.45
C LEU A 45 14.20 -8.13 -19.81
N LYS A 46 14.86 -8.93 -20.66
CA LYS A 46 15.33 -8.49 -21.97
C LYS A 46 14.17 -8.17 -22.92
N GLU A 47 13.11 -8.97 -22.86
CA GLU A 47 11.88 -8.73 -23.62
C GLU A 47 11.26 -7.39 -23.24
N ARG A 48 10.99 -7.16 -21.94
CA ARG A 48 10.46 -5.90 -21.43
C ARG A 48 11.32 -4.70 -21.77
N ALA A 49 12.63 -4.81 -21.58
CA ALA A 49 13.57 -3.74 -21.90
C ALA A 49 13.54 -3.38 -23.40
N LYS A 50 13.39 -4.38 -24.28
CA LYS A 50 13.27 -4.18 -25.73
C LYS A 50 11.93 -3.56 -26.11
N GLU A 51 10.84 -3.99 -25.50
CA GLU A 51 9.49 -3.49 -25.76
C GLU A 51 9.30 -2.04 -25.30
N LEU A 52 9.77 -1.70 -24.10
CA LEU A 52 9.73 -0.34 -23.57
C LEU A 52 10.65 0.60 -24.37
N GLY A 53 11.82 0.09 -24.77
CA GLY A 53 12.91 0.89 -25.33
C GLY A 53 13.40 1.98 -24.37
N PRO A 54 14.35 2.83 -24.80
CA PRO A 54 14.96 3.84 -23.92
C PRO A 54 13.96 4.87 -23.38
N GLY A 55 13.03 5.32 -24.23
CA GLY A 55 12.02 6.31 -23.84
C GLY A 55 10.99 5.75 -22.85
N GLY A 56 10.53 4.51 -23.06
CA GLY A 56 9.62 3.84 -22.15
C GLY A 56 10.28 3.55 -20.80
N ILE A 57 11.54 3.12 -20.79
CA ILE A 57 12.31 2.91 -19.54
C ILE A 57 12.47 4.23 -18.78
N ALA A 58 12.84 5.32 -19.45
CA ALA A 58 12.99 6.62 -18.80
C ALA A 58 11.66 7.11 -18.18
N LYS A 59 10.55 6.94 -18.90
CA LYS A 59 9.22 7.24 -18.36
C LYS A 59 8.90 6.37 -17.14
N LEU A 60 9.07 5.06 -17.26
CA LEU A 60 8.83 4.12 -16.17
C LEU A 60 9.64 4.46 -14.92
N TYR A 61 10.91 4.82 -15.07
CA TYR A 61 11.75 5.25 -13.96
C TYR A 61 11.23 6.51 -13.28
N MET A 62 10.73 7.49 -14.05
CA MET A 62 10.10 8.68 -13.48
C MET A 62 8.80 8.34 -12.74
N ASP A 63 7.97 7.47 -13.31
CA ASP A 63 6.73 7.02 -12.70
C ASP A 63 7.01 6.27 -11.38
N LYS A 64 8.04 5.42 -11.35
CA LYS A 64 8.50 4.71 -10.13
C LYS A 64 9.03 5.65 -9.07
N LEU A 65 9.88 6.61 -9.43
CA LEU A 65 10.39 7.61 -8.50
C LEU A 65 9.27 8.47 -7.94
N SER A 66 8.29 8.85 -8.78
CA SER A 66 7.11 9.58 -8.34
C SER A 66 6.26 8.75 -7.38
N GLY A 67 5.93 7.50 -7.76
CA GLY A 67 5.14 6.60 -6.92
C GLY A 67 5.81 6.29 -5.60
N THR A 68 7.15 6.17 -5.58
CA THR A 68 7.90 5.88 -4.35
C THR A 68 8.07 7.11 -3.48
N PHE A 69 8.50 8.25 -4.03
CA PHE A 69 9.03 9.37 -3.25
C PHE A 69 8.21 10.66 -3.31
N ALA A 70 7.11 10.75 -4.06
CA ALA A 70 6.30 11.96 -4.10
C ALA A 70 5.39 12.13 -2.86
N ASP A 71 5.05 11.01 -2.21
CA ASP A 71 4.19 10.95 -1.04
C ASP A 71 5.00 10.93 0.28
N GLY A 72 4.68 11.86 1.18
CA GLY A 72 5.26 11.99 2.51
C GLY A 72 4.65 11.04 3.56
N ALA A 73 3.58 10.32 3.22
CA ALA A 73 3.02 9.28 4.08
C ALA A 73 3.76 7.93 3.95
N GLY A 74 4.50 7.71 2.86
CA GLY A 74 5.31 6.51 2.67
C GLY A 74 4.52 5.21 2.74
N GLY A 75 3.26 5.24 2.29
CA GLY A 75 2.39 4.07 2.29
C GLY A 75 1.91 3.60 3.68
N TYR A 76 2.14 4.35 4.77
CA TYR A 76 1.76 3.87 6.12
C TYR A 76 0.29 3.45 6.22
N HIS A 77 -0.58 4.14 5.47
CA HIS A 77 -2.02 3.92 5.50
C HIS A 77 -2.49 2.68 4.74
N SER A 78 -1.66 2.11 3.87
CA SER A 78 -1.90 0.84 3.18
C SER A 78 -1.12 -0.32 3.82
N GLU A 79 0.10 -0.06 4.27
CA GLU A 79 1.03 -1.09 4.74
C GLU A 79 0.88 -1.40 6.23
N LEU A 80 0.36 -0.45 7.02
CA LEU A 80 0.24 -0.56 8.47
C LEU A 80 -1.21 -0.42 8.95
N SER A 81 -2.20 -0.57 8.07
CA SER A 81 -3.62 -0.49 8.40
C SER A 81 -4.14 -1.69 9.20
N LEU A 82 -3.34 -2.76 9.35
CA LEU A 82 -3.66 -3.92 10.18
C LEU A 82 -3.93 -3.50 11.62
N SER A 83 -5.17 -3.73 12.07
CA SER A 83 -5.59 -3.39 13.42
C SER A 83 -6.48 -4.48 14.01
N ARG A 84 -6.36 -4.66 15.33
CA ARG A 84 -7.27 -5.52 16.10
C ARG A 84 -8.59 -4.82 16.41
N ASP A 85 -8.60 -3.49 16.31
CA ASP A 85 -9.76 -2.65 16.63
C ASP A 85 -9.84 -1.47 15.65
N TYR A 86 -11.02 -1.29 15.08
CA TYR A 86 -11.34 -0.27 14.09
C TYR A 86 -12.07 0.92 14.75
N GLY A 87 -11.56 1.35 15.91
CA GLY A 87 -12.11 2.47 16.68
C GLY A 87 -11.74 3.85 16.11
N ILE A 88 -11.98 4.89 16.91
CA ILE A 88 -11.78 6.30 16.51
C ILE A 88 -10.33 6.58 16.06
N LEU A 89 -9.33 6.10 16.82
CA LEU A 89 -7.93 6.32 16.45
C LEU A 89 -7.59 5.70 15.10
N TRP A 90 -8.04 4.47 14.86
CA TRP A 90 -7.84 3.83 13.55
C TRP A 90 -8.53 4.64 12.45
N LYS A 91 -9.79 5.08 12.65
CA LYS A 91 -10.55 5.89 11.69
C LYS A 91 -9.80 7.16 11.23
N TYR A 92 -9.09 7.83 12.14
CA TYR A 92 -8.34 9.06 11.84
C TYR A 92 -6.88 8.86 11.44
N VAL A 93 -6.27 7.72 11.73
CA VAL A 93 -4.88 7.44 11.33
C VAL A 93 -4.84 6.63 10.02
N TYR A 94 -5.59 5.53 9.97
CA TYR A 94 -5.56 4.55 8.88
C TYR A 94 -6.86 4.46 8.08
N GLY A 95 -8.00 4.79 8.70
CA GLY A 95 -9.32 4.61 8.11
C GLY A 95 -9.78 5.80 7.27
N THR A 96 -11.10 5.95 7.15
CA THR A 96 -11.78 6.88 6.23
C THR A 96 -11.53 8.37 6.50
N HIS A 97 -11.00 8.73 7.67
CA HIS A 97 -10.77 10.12 8.08
C HIS A 97 -9.27 10.47 8.17
N ARG A 98 -8.40 9.63 7.58
CA ARG A 98 -6.93 9.79 7.60
C ARG A 98 -6.40 10.98 6.84
N ASP A 99 -7.21 11.64 6.02
CA ASP A 99 -6.76 12.68 5.11
C ASP A 99 -6.06 13.84 5.81
N TYR A 100 -6.46 14.18 7.04
CA TYR A 100 -5.80 15.21 7.83
C TYR A 100 -4.37 14.81 8.20
N ILE A 101 -4.14 13.53 8.51
CA ILE A 101 -2.81 13.00 8.79
C ILE A 101 -2.00 12.94 7.49
N LEU A 102 -2.58 12.47 6.38
CA LEU A 102 -1.92 12.45 5.07
C LEU A 102 -1.51 13.87 4.62
N LEU A 103 -2.38 14.85 4.81
CA LEU A 103 -2.08 16.24 4.53
C LEU A 103 -0.93 16.73 5.42
N LEU A 104 -0.97 16.43 6.71
CA LEU A 104 0.09 16.81 7.65
C LEU A 104 1.44 16.20 7.26
N THR A 105 1.51 14.90 6.98
CA THR A 105 2.73 14.21 6.57
C THR A 105 3.27 14.77 5.26
N GLN A 106 2.38 15.01 4.28
CA GLN A 106 2.78 15.60 3.00
C GLN A 106 3.35 17.01 3.19
N LEU A 107 2.80 17.82 4.10
CA LEU A 107 3.32 19.17 4.35
C LEU A 107 4.70 19.15 4.99
N PHE A 108 4.91 18.32 6.01
CA PHE A 108 6.23 18.17 6.63
C PHE A 108 7.25 17.64 5.63
N TYR A 109 6.84 16.71 4.77
CA TYR A 109 7.71 16.14 3.75
C TYR A 109 8.09 17.18 2.69
N LEU A 110 7.13 17.91 2.11
CA LEU A 110 7.40 18.97 1.14
C LEU A 110 8.26 20.10 1.73
N ALA A 111 8.01 20.49 2.98
CA ALA A 111 8.86 21.46 3.68
C ALA A 111 10.30 20.96 3.81
N SER A 112 10.48 19.68 4.12
CA SER A 112 11.79 19.05 4.24
C SER A 112 12.51 18.96 2.90
N LEU A 113 11.80 18.64 1.81
CA LEU A 113 12.34 18.66 0.45
C LEU A 113 12.75 20.07 0.02
N PHE A 114 11.93 21.09 0.31
CA PHE A 114 12.24 22.48 -0.02
C PHE A 114 13.51 22.96 0.69
N MET A 115 13.68 22.63 1.98
CA MET A 115 14.90 22.97 2.70
C MET A 115 16.11 22.16 2.21
N SER A 116 15.90 20.90 1.83
CA SER A 116 16.95 20.07 1.22
C SER A 116 17.43 20.64 -0.14
N LEU A 117 16.54 21.25 -0.92
CA LEU A 117 16.90 21.94 -2.17
C LEU A 117 17.90 23.08 -1.94
N TYR A 118 17.87 23.73 -0.77
CA TYR A 118 18.85 24.76 -0.41
C TYR A 118 20.27 24.20 -0.33
N ILE A 119 20.43 22.98 0.20
CA ILE A 119 21.73 22.27 0.20
C ILE A 119 22.17 21.95 -1.22
N VAL A 120 21.26 21.53 -2.10
CA VAL A 120 21.58 21.29 -3.52
C VAL A 120 22.07 22.58 -4.21
N ILE A 121 21.46 23.73 -3.91
CA ILE A 121 21.92 25.02 -4.43
C ILE A 121 23.31 25.36 -3.90
N ASN A 122 23.58 25.12 -2.62
CA ASN A 122 24.89 25.35 -2.02
C ASN A 122 25.95 24.37 -2.55
N PHE A 123 25.55 23.15 -2.91
CA PHE A 123 26.42 22.18 -3.58
C PHE A 123 26.93 22.71 -4.91
N ILE A 124 26.07 23.35 -5.72
CA ILE A 124 26.47 24.02 -6.97
C ILE A 124 27.50 25.12 -6.70
N LYS A 125 27.41 25.79 -5.55
CA LYS A 125 28.37 26.82 -5.10
C LYS A 125 29.62 26.24 -4.41
N LYS A 126 29.71 24.91 -4.29
CA LYS A 126 30.76 24.17 -3.57
C LYS A 126 30.89 24.57 -2.09
N ASP A 127 29.79 25.02 -1.48
CA ASP A 127 29.72 25.49 -0.10
C ASP A 127 28.84 24.53 0.72
N ILE A 128 29.23 23.25 0.75
CA ILE A 128 28.54 22.23 1.54
C ILE A 128 29.53 21.52 2.46
N SER A 129 29.03 21.05 3.60
CA SER A 129 29.82 20.23 4.50
C SER A 129 30.01 18.81 3.94
N PRO A 130 31.08 18.09 4.32
CA PRO A 130 31.28 16.69 3.94
C PRO A 130 30.10 15.79 4.35
N GLU A 131 29.47 16.06 5.48
CA GLU A 131 28.30 15.32 5.97
C GLU A 131 27.11 15.50 5.03
N ALA A 132 26.83 16.74 4.62
CA ALA A 132 25.76 17.03 3.66
C ALA A 132 26.00 16.32 2.33
N PHE A 133 27.26 16.27 1.86
CA PHE A 133 27.63 15.57 0.63
C PHE A 133 27.36 14.06 0.72
N VAL A 134 27.80 13.41 1.80
CA VAL A 134 27.59 11.97 2.01
C VAL A 134 26.10 11.65 2.09
N ILE A 135 25.31 12.45 2.81
CA ILE A 135 23.85 12.24 2.91
C ILE A 135 23.17 12.42 1.55
N MET A 136 23.57 13.41 0.75
CA MET A 136 23.07 13.56 -0.62
C MET A 136 23.38 12.34 -1.49
N LEU A 137 24.57 11.74 -1.37
CA LEU A 137 24.90 10.51 -2.09
C LEU A 137 24.03 9.33 -1.69
N PHE A 138 23.66 9.20 -0.40
CA PHE A 138 22.71 8.18 0.04
C PHE A 138 21.34 8.37 -0.60
N VAL A 139 20.78 9.58 -0.56
CA VAL A 139 19.48 9.87 -1.18
C VAL A 139 19.51 9.60 -2.68
N LEU A 140 20.56 10.06 -3.37
CA LEU A 140 20.72 9.81 -4.81
C LEU A 140 20.88 8.32 -5.12
N GLY A 141 21.65 7.59 -4.30
CA GLY A 141 21.81 6.15 -4.40
C GLY A 141 20.48 5.41 -4.25
N SER A 142 19.62 5.83 -3.32
CA SER A 142 18.28 5.29 -3.16
C SER A 142 17.42 5.51 -4.40
N PHE A 143 17.50 6.69 -5.04
CA PHE A 143 16.78 6.94 -6.29
C PHE A 143 17.29 6.04 -7.42
N PHE A 144 18.61 5.88 -7.58
CA PHE A 144 19.17 4.96 -8.57
C PHE A 144 18.77 3.50 -8.31
N PHE A 145 18.77 3.09 -7.05
CA PHE A 145 18.34 1.75 -6.69
C PHE A 145 16.88 1.51 -7.09
N GLN A 146 15.96 2.43 -6.75
CA GLN A 146 14.54 2.29 -7.08
C GLN A 146 14.22 2.39 -8.57
N MET A 147 15.06 3.05 -9.36
CA MET A 147 14.94 2.98 -10.82
C MET A 147 15.17 1.55 -11.32
N ILE A 148 16.14 0.81 -10.74
CA ILE A 148 16.53 -0.52 -11.21
C ILE A 148 15.67 -1.63 -10.58
N TRP A 149 15.35 -1.54 -9.30
CA TRP A 149 14.64 -2.55 -8.52
C TRP A 149 13.11 -2.43 -8.67
N GLU A 150 12.35 -3.39 -8.15
CA GLU A 150 10.91 -3.21 -7.94
C GLU A 150 10.66 -2.03 -6.99
N ALA A 151 9.62 -1.22 -7.27
CA ALA A 151 9.34 0.01 -6.55
C ALA A 151 7.99 -0.05 -5.80
N GLY A 152 7.99 0.38 -4.54
CA GLY A 152 6.81 0.50 -3.71
C GLY A 152 6.91 1.72 -2.79
N THR A 153 5.77 2.30 -2.43
CA THR A 153 5.66 3.51 -1.58
C THR A 153 6.39 3.36 -0.25
N ILE A 154 6.34 2.16 0.35
CA ILE A 154 6.95 1.84 1.64
C ILE A 154 8.48 2.05 1.65
N TYR A 155 9.14 1.92 0.51
CA TYR A 155 10.59 2.06 0.44
C TYR A 155 11.07 3.50 0.68
N SER A 156 10.18 4.49 0.61
CA SER A 156 10.50 5.87 0.96
C SER A 156 10.77 6.07 2.45
N ILE A 157 10.21 5.21 3.33
CA ILE A 157 10.40 5.32 4.78
C ILE A 157 11.89 5.29 5.15
N GLY A 158 12.66 4.43 4.46
CA GLY A 158 14.11 4.31 4.67
C GLY A 158 14.90 5.58 4.31
N ILE A 159 14.36 6.45 3.46
CA ILE A 159 15.04 7.69 3.04
C ILE A 159 14.71 8.88 3.96
N TYR A 160 13.61 8.82 4.71
CA TYR A 160 13.11 9.95 5.51
C TYR A 160 14.14 10.51 6.49
N PRO A 161 14.89 9.69 7.27
CA PRO A 161 15.92 10.23 8.17
C PRO A 161 16.97 11.07 7.45
N TYR A 162 17.35 10.69 6.22
CA TYR A 162 18.34 11.41 5.42
C TYR A 162 17.78 12.71 4.85
N VAL A 163 16.53 12.71 4.37
CA VAL A 163 15.83 13.93 3.92
C VAL A 163 15.65 14.91 5.08
N PHE A 164 15.29 14.42 6.27
CA PHE A 164 15.21 15.26 7.47
C PHE A 164 16.57 15.82 7.88
N ALA A 165 17.65 15.02 7.81
CA ALA A 165 19.00 15.50 8.07
C ALA A 165 19.41 16.61 7.09
N LEU A 166 19.13 16.44 5.78
CA LEU A 166 19.36 17.48 4.78
C LEU A 166 18.53 18.74 5.03
N CYS A 167 17.28 18.60 5.49
CA CYS A 167 16.44 19.72 5.90
C CYS A 167 17.10 20.52 7.04
N VAL A 168 17.56 19.86 8.11
CA VAL A 168 18.23 20.51 9.25
C VAL A 168 19.53 21.20 8.81
N LEU A 169 20.35 20.51 8.02
CA LEU A 169 21.58 21.09 7.47
C LEU A 169 21.27 22.30 6.57
N GLY A 170 20.23 22.22 5.75
CA GLY A 170 19.77 23.30 4.89
C GLY A 170 19.31 24.53 5.68
N LEU A 171 18.57 24.32 6.77
CA LEU A 171 18.16 25.37 7.68
C LEU A 171 19.37 26.06 8.34
N ASN A 172 20.35 25.29 8.79
CA ASN A 172 21.56 25.84 9.41
C ASN A 172 22.41 26.62 8.40
N ALA A 173 22.66 26.05 7.22
CA ALA A 173 23.38 26.72 6.14
C ALA A 173 22.69 28.01 5.71
N LYS A 174 21.36 28.05 5.70
CA LYS A 174 20.59 29.26 5.40
C LYS A 174 20.79 30.34 6.46
N LYS A 175 20.71 29.98 7.75
CA LYS A 175 20.94 30.91 8.87
C LYS A 175 22.36 31.49 8.83
N GLU A 176 23.36 30.65 8.60
CA GLU A 176 24.75 31.09 8.47
C GLU A 176 24.94 32.02 7.27
N GLY A 177 24.34 31.69 6.12
CA GLY A 177 24.36 32.55 4.94
C GLY A 177 23.66 33.89 5.13
N GLU A 178 22.60 33.95 5.94
CA GLU A 178 21.91 35.19 6.32
C GLU A 178 22.75 36.02 7.29
N ALA A 179 23.35 35.40 8.31
CA ALA A 179 24.25 36.07 9.25
C ALA A 179 25.48 36.68 8.55
N ARG A 180 26.14 35.93 7.66
CA ARG A 180 27.27 36.44 6.85
C ARG A 180 26.88 37.61 5.96
N LYS A 181 25.63 37.68 5.48
CA LYS A 181 25.15 38.81 4.68
C LYS A 181 24.87 40.04 5.53
N GLU A 182 24.31 39.86 6.72
CA GLU A 182 24.04 40.98 7.65
C GLU A 182 25.32 41.61 8.18
N GLU A 183 26.35 40.81 8.43
CA GLU A 183 27.70 41.30 8.77
C GLU A 183 28.35 42.11 7.62
N ASN A 184 28.07 41.74 6.36
CA ASN A 184 28.59 42.44 5.18
C ASN A 184 27.71 43.64 4.74
N ASP A 185 26.41 43.63 5.04
CA ASP A 185 25.44 44.67 4.66
C ASP A 185 25.48 45.90 5.59
N ASP A 186 26.20 45.86 6.72
CA ASP A 186 26.51 47.06 7.53
C ASP A 186 27.34 48.11 6.74
N VAL A 187 27.78 47.77 5.51
CA VAL A 187 28.49 48.64 4.57
C VAL A 187 27.64 49.09 3.36
N ARG A 188 26.41 48.59 3.15
CA ARG A 188 25.57 49.00 1.99
C ARG A 188 24.08 49.20 2.30
N LYS A 189 23.54 50.33 1.80
CA LYS A 189 22.17 50.84 1.98
C LYS A 189 21.05 49.83 1.64
N PRO A 190 19.86 49.95 2.26
CA PRO A 190 18.82 48.92 2.26
C PRO A 190 18.13 48.83 0.89
N GLY A 191 18.58 47.88 0.07
CA GLY A 191 17.85 47.41 -1.11
C GLY A 191 16.80 46.38 -0.70
N PHE A 192 15.55 46.68 -1.01
CA PHE A 192 14.34 45.86 -0.86
C PHE A 192 14.57 44.33 -0.94
N ARG A 193 14.62 43.66 0.22
CA ARG A 193 14.82 42.19 0.36
C ARG A 193 13.52 41.43 0.05
N TYR A 194 13.25 41.17 -1.24
CA TYR A 194 12.08 40.39 -1.70
C TYR A 194 12.33 38.89 -1.95
N GLY A 195 13.51 38.36 -1.59
CA GLY A 195 13.90 36.99 -1.95
C GLY A 195 13.31 35.86 -1.09
N ASN A 196 12.89 36.13 0.15
CA ASN A 196 12.46 35.08 1.09
C ASN A 196 10.93 34.97 1.29
N LYS A 197 10.17 36.01 0.91
CA LYS A 197 8.70 35.98 1.05
C LYS A 197 8.04 35.12 -0.03
N SER A 198 8.63 35.05 -1.22
CA SER A 198 8.14 34.27 -2.36
C SER A 198 8.05 32.77 -2.05
N GLY A 199 9.06 32.18 -1.40
CA GLY A 199 9.01 30.76 -0.99
C GLY A 199 7.88 30.47 -0.01
N PHE A 200 7.70 31.33 1.00
CA PHE A 200 6.58 31.22 1.95
C PHE A 200 5.21 31.35 1.26
N PHE A 201 5.05 32.32 0.34
CA PHE A 201 3.81 32.50 -0.41
C PHE A 201 3.51 31.34 -1.37
N ILE A 202 4.53 30.73 -2.00
CA ILE A 202 4.36 29.55 -2.86
C ILE A 202 3.96 28.34 -2.01
N SER A 203 4.60 28.11 -0.86
CA SER A 203 4.21 27.03 0.05
C SER A 203 2.82 27.24 0.64
N ALA A 204 2.46 28.48 1.01
CA ALA A 204 1.12 28.81 1.50
C ALA A 204 0.05 28.68 0.41
N ALA A 205 0.33 29.08 -0.82
CA ALA A 205 -0.58 28.90 -1.95
C ALA A 205 -0.74 27.42 -2.31
N GLY A 206 0.35 26.64 -2.30
CA GLY A 206 0.29 25.18 -2.46
C GLY A 206 -0.51 24.50 -1.36
N PHE A 207 -0.38 24.96 -0.11
CA PHE A 207 -1.17 24.49 1.02
C PHE A 207 -2.66 24.79 0.86
N ILE A 208 -3.02 26.02 0.46
CA ILE A 208 -4.42 26.40 0.19
C ILE A 208 -4.98 25.56 -0.96
N ALA A 209 -4.20 25.32 -2.02
CA ALA A 209 -4.60 24.49 -3.14
C ALA A 209 -4.84 23.03 -2.70
N LEU A 210 -3.94 22.44 -1.89
CA LEU A 210 -4.11 21.09 -1.36
C LEU A 210 -5.35 20.96 -0.48
N ILE A 211 -5.61 21.92 0.40
CA ILE A 211 -6.84 21.96 1.21
C ILE A 211 -8.07 22.11 0.31
N ALA A 212 -8.04 23.01 -0.68
CA ALA A 212 -9.17 23.26 -1.57
C ALA A 212 -9.50 22.05 -2.45
N VAL A 213 -8.48 21.31 -2.90
CA VAL A 213 -8.61 20.03 -3.60
C VAL A 213 -9.24 19.02 -2.65
N HIS A 214 -8.70 18.86 -1.44
CA HIS A 214 -9.21 17.91 -0.46
C HIS A 214 -10.68 18.17 -0.07
N LEU A 215 -11.09 19.44 0.10
CA LEU A 215 -12.47 19.81 0.42
C LEU A 215 -13.47 19.58 -0.75
N ARG A 216 -12.99 19.36 -1.98
CA ARG A 216 -13.84 19.16 -3.16
C ARG A 216 -14.17 17.70 -3.47
N TYR A 217 -13.47 16.75 -2.86
CA TYR A 217 -13.76 15.34 -3.09
C TYR A 217 -14.85 14.86 -2.13
N PRO A 218 -15.96 14.31 -2.66
CA PRO A 218 -16.99 13.71 -1.81
C PRO A 218 -16.38 12.55 -1.02
N ARG A 219 -16.79 12.45 0.26
CA ARG A 219 -16.32 11.39 1.15
C ARG A 219 -17.35 10.29 1.20
N GLU A 220 -16.95 9.09 0.81
CA GLU A 220 -17.65 7.88 1.23
C GLU A 220 -17.20 7.57 2.66
N SER A 221 -18.14 7.55 3.59
CA SER A 221 -17.87 7.13 4.96
C SER A 221 -18.14 5.63 5.06
N VAL A 222 -17.11 4.89 5.42
CA VAL A 222 -17.19 3.44 5.63
C VAL A 222 -17.04 3.15 7.12
N ILE A 223 -17.99 2.41 7.68
CA ILE A 223 -17.93 1.89 9.04
C ILE A 223 -17.34 0.48 8.97
N VAL A 224 -16.08 0.34 9.36
CA VAL A 224 -15.36 -0.94 9.30
C VAL A 224 -15.52 -1.70 10.61
N SER A 225 -15.95 -2.95 10.50
CA SER A 225 -15.99 -3.93 11.60
C SER A 225 -14.79 -4.88 11.55
N VAL A 226 -14.44 -5.33 10.34
CA VAL A 226 -13.28 -6.20 10.09
C VAL A 226 -12.62 -5.77 8.77
N ASP A 227 -11.30 -5.72 8.74
CA ASP A 227 -10.50 -5.43 7.54
C ASP A 227 -9.22 -6.29 7.58
N GLN A 228 -9.36 -7.52 7.08
CA GLN A 228 -8.28 -8.48 6.93
C GLN A 228 -7.88 -8.62 5.47
N PHE A 229 -6.85 -7.87 5.07
CA PHE A 229 -6.34 -7.89 3.70
C PHE A 229 -5.02 -8.66 3.54
N LEU A 230 -4.39 -9.09 4.65
CA LEU A 230 -3.14 -9.82 4.62
C LEU A 230 -3.39 -11.27 4.19
N PHE A 231 -2.60 -11.72 3.20
CA PHE A 231 -2.60 -13.09 2.72
C PHE A 231 -1.18 -13.64 2.84
N GLN A 232 -1.04 -14.78 3.51
CA GLN A 232 0.22 -15.52 3.54
C GLN A 232 -0.06 -16.97 3.95
N ALA A 233 -0.07 -17.88 2.98
CA ALA A 233 -0.20 -19.31 3.22
C ALA A 233 0.94 -20.05 2.52
N ASN A 234 1.59 -20.98 3.22
CA ASN A 234 2.67 -21.78 2.64
C ASN A 234 2.14 -22.69 1.51
N ASP A 235 1.00 -23.34 1.77
CA ASP A 235 0.33 -24.25 0.84
C ASP A 235 -1.14 -23.84 0.72
N PRO A 236 -1.46 -22.88 -0.18
CA PRO A 236 -2.84 -22.47 -0.41
C PRO A 236 -3.71 -23.65 -0.87
N ILE A 237 -4.93 -23.76 -0.33
CA ILE A 237 -5.83 -24.90 -0.59
C ILE A 237 -6.97 -24.44 -1.49
N ALA A 238 -7.15 -25.11 -2.63
CA ALA A 238 -8.30 -24.92 -3.50
C ALA A 238 -9.57 -25.48 -2.83
N LEU A 239 -10.64 -24.69 -2.81
CA LEU A 239 -11.89 -25.09 -2.18
C LEU A 239 -12.73 -25.93 -3.14
N SER A 240 -12.53 -27.25 -3.08
CA SER A 240 -13.20 -28.24 -3.93
C SER A 240 -14.48 -28.81 -3.31
N ASP A 241 -15.15 -29.70 -4.04
CA ASP A 241 -16.41 -30.35 -3.60
C ASP A 241 -16.29 -31.05 -2.24
N GLY A 242 -17.27 -30.80 -1.38
CA GLY A 242 -17.34 -31.39 -0.03
C GLY A 242 -16.48 -30.69 1.02
N MET A 243 -15.65 -29.72 0.63
CA MET A 243 -14.93 -28.86 1.57
C MET A 243 -15.77 -27.65 1.97
N GLU A 244 -15.49 -27.11 3.16
CA GLU A 244 -16.14 -25.92 3.71
C GLU A 244 -15.10 -25.11 4.47
N ILE A 245 -15.10 -23.79 4.27
CA ILE A 245 -14.32 -22.83 5.07
C ILE A 245 -15.28 -22.15 6.01
N LYS A 246 -14.89 -21.99 7.28
CA LYS A 246 -15.64 -21.17 8.24
C LYS A 246 -14.75 -20.14 8.86
N GLN A 247 -15.28 -18.96 9.10
CA GLN A 247 -14.60 -17.88 9.82
C GLN A 247 -15.59 -17.24 10.78
N SER A 248 -15.30 -17.31 12.08
CA SER A 248 -16.04 -16.52 13.07
C SER A 248 -15.49 -15.09 13.14
N PHE A 249 -16.36 -14.14 13.49
CA PHE A 249 -15.99 -12.75 13.71
C PHE A 249 -16.96 -12.08 14.68
N VAL A 250 -16.52 -10.96 15.27
CA VAL A 250 -17.31 -10.16 16.20
C VAL A 250 -17.48 -8.75 15.66
N SER A 251 -18.71 -8.22 15.70
CA SER A 251 -19.04 -6.85 15.35
C SER A 251 -20.07 -6.28 16.31
N ASP A 252 -19.78 -5.12 16.90
CA ASP A 252 -20.71 -4.29 17.66
C ASP A 252 -21.30 -3.13 16.83
N LYS A 253 -20.95 -3.08 15.55
CA LYS A 253 -21.40 -2.09 14.57
C LYS A 253 -22.31 -2.73 13.54
N ASP A 254 -23.20 -1.92 12.98
CA ASP A 254 -23.99 -2.33 11.82
C ASP A 254 -23.10 -2.53 10.59
N PHE A 255 -23.48 -3.49 9.75
CA PHE A 255 -22.81 -3.78 8.48
C PHE A 255 -23.83 -4.24 7.45
N SER A 256 -23.57 -3.87 6.19
CA SER A 256 -24.37 -4.27 5.03
C SER A 256 -23.55 -5.06 3.99
N ILE A 257 -22.22 -5.11 4.14
CA ILE A 257 -21.32 -5.70 3.16
C ILE A 257 -20.31 -6.62 3.82
N ILE A 258 -20.12 -7.79 3.21
CA ILE A 258 -19.00 -8.70 3.47
C ILE A 258 -18.26 -8.91 2.15
N SER A 259 -16.93 -8.78 2.19
CA SER A 259 -16.08 -8.96 1.01
C SER A 259 -15.08 -10.08 1.23
N LEU A 260 -14.88 -10.89 0.20
CA LEU A 260 -13.95 -12.02 0.21
C LEU A 260 -12.92 -11.90 -0.91
N LYS A 261 -11.73 -12.45 -0.69
CA LYS A 261 -10.65 -12.43 -1.66
C LYS A 261 -10.24 -13.85 -2.05
N ALA A 262 -9.99 -14.09 -3.34
CA ALA A 262 -9.59 -15.41 -3.84
C ALA A 262 -8.53 -15.34 -4.94
N ARG A 263 -7.78 -16.43 -5.14
CA ARG A 263 -7.10 -16.69 -6.42
C ARG A 263 -8.09 -17.25 -7.41
N ASN A 264 -8.07 -16.69 -8.62
CA ASN A 264 -8.83 -17.17 -9.76
C ASN A 264 -7.94 -17.26 -11.00
N PHE A 265 -7.28 -18.40 -11.18
CA PHE A 265 -6.38 -18.62 -12.32
C PHE A 265 -7.10 -18.64 -13.67
N GLU A 266 -8.37 -19.08 -13.68
CA GLU A 266 -9.19 -19.18 -14.89
C GLU A 266 -9.90 -17.87 -15.25
N GLY A 267 -9.90 -16.88 -14.34
CA GLY A 267 -10.55 -15.59 -14.52
C GLY A 267 -12.03 -15.73 -14.89
N GLN A 268 -12.45 -15.02 -15.93
CA GLN A 268 -13.82 -15.03 -16.45
C GLN A 268 -14.30 -16.39 -16.95
N PHE A 269 -13.41 -17.36 -17.16
CA PHE A 269 -13.75 -18.71 -17.63
C PHE A 269 -14.01 -19.69 -16.48
N ASN A 270 -13.84 -19.25 -15.23
CA ASN A 270 -14.10 -20.07 -14.07
C ASN A 270 -15.62 -20.32 -13.91
N ASP A 271 -16.03 -21.58 -14.00
CA ASP A 271 -17.43 -22.02 -13.94
C ASP A 271 -17.92 -22.37 -12.52
N SER A 272 -17.05 -22.24 -11.52
CA SER A 272 -17.37 -22.55 -10.13
C SER A 272 -18.46 -21.64 -9.55
N VAL A 273 -19.27 -22.20 -8.65
CA VAL A 273 -20.25 -21.46 -7.87
C VAL A 273 -20.09 -21.85 -6.40
N TYR A 274 -20.02 -20.84 -5.54
CA TYR A 274 -19.84 -20.97 -4.10
C TYR A 274 -21.04 -20.38 -3.37
N GLU A 275 -21.55 -21.12 -2.40
CA GLU A 275 -22.50 -20.63 -1.41
C GLU A 275 -21.74 -19.97 -0.26
N VAL A 276 -22.12 -18.75 0.08
CA VAL A 276 -21.63 -18.02 1.25
C VAL A 276 -22.79 -17.79 2.19
N SER A 277 -22.73 -18.38 3.38
CA SER A 277 -23.77 -18.26 4.39
C SER A 277 -23.24 -17.49 5.61
N LEU A 278 -24.06 -16.58 6.12
CA LEU A 278 -23.85 -15.85 7.37
C LEU A 278 -24.76 -16.43 8.45
N LYS A 279 -24.18 -16.79 9.58
CA LYS A 279 -24.88 -17.30 10.77
C LYS A 279 -24.59 -16.41 11.97
N ASP A 280 -25.47 -16.43 12.95
CA ASP A 280 -25.18 -15.86 14.27
C ASP A 280 -24.29 -16.80 15.10
N GLY A 281 -23.84 -16.33 16.28
CA GLY A 281 -23.03 -17.12 17.20
C GLY A 281 -23.71 -18.37 17.80
N ASN A 282 -25.03 -18.52 17.65
CA ASN A 282 -25.77 -19.73 18.03
C ASN A 282 -25.82 -20.75 16.88
N GLY A 283 -25.41 -20.35 15.67
CA GLY A 283 -25.47 -21.16 14.45
C GLY A 283 -26.76 -20.99 13.66
N ASP A 284 -27.63 -20.04 14.03
CA ASP A 284 -28.85 -19.74 13.28
C ASP A 284 -28.51 -19.01 11.98
N LEU A 285 -29.05 -19.49 10.86
CA LEU A 285 -28.81 -18.92 9.54
C LEU A 285 -29.48 -17.55 9.41
N ILE A 286 -28.70 -16.52 9.08
CA ILE A 286 -29.17 -15.16 8.83
C ILE A 286 -29.47 -14.98 7.34
N LYS A 287 -28.47 -15.23 6.47
CA LYS A 287 -28.60 -15.05 5.02
C LYS A 287 -27.60 -15.93 4.28
N THR A 288 -27.94 -16.25 3.03
CA THR A 288 -27.06 -16.94 2.09
C THR A 288 -27.00 -16.15 0.79
N ASN A 289 -25.81 -16.04 0.22
CA ASN A 289 -25.53 -15.49 -1.11
C ASN A 289 -24.73 -16.49 -1.93
N GLU A 290 -24.69 -16.29 -3.24
CA GLU A 290 -23.85 -17.06 -4.15
C GLU A 290 -22.75 -16.17 -4.73
N ILE A 291 -21.54 -16.72 -4.85
CA ILE A 291 -20.44 -16.13 -5.60
C ILE A 291 -20.15 -17.02 -6.81
N TYR A 292 -20.01 -16.40 -7.97
CA TYR A 292 -19.64 -17.07 -9.22
C TYR A 292 -18.16 -16.82 -9.50
N GLY A 293 -17.40 -17.88 -9.78
CA GLY A 293 -15.96 -17.79 -10.04
C GLY A 293 -15.63 -16.82 -11.17
N LYS A 294 -16.41 -16.83 -12.26
CA LYS A 294 -16.28 -15.88 -13.39
C LYS A 294 -16.35 -14.39 -13.00
N ASP A 295 -17.00 -14.07 -11.87
CA ASP A 295 -17.21 -12.70 -11.41
C ASP A 295 -16.17 -12.29 -10.34
N MET A 296 -15.32 -13.21 -9.89
CA MET A 296 -14.21 -12.93 -9.00
C MET A 296 -12.92 -12.61 -9.77
N THR A 297 -12.43 -11.38 -9.63
CA THR A 297 -11.11 -10.99 -10.15
C THR A 297 -10.00 -11.58 -9.29
N ASP A 298 -8.94 -12.11 -9.92
CA ASP A 298 -7.79 -12.68 -9.21
C ASP A 298 -7.18 -11.64 -8.26
N TYR A 299 -7.08 -11.97 -6.98
CA TYR A 299 -6.45 -11.12 -5.96
C TYR A 299 -7.16 -9.77 -5.71
N GLU A 300 -8.46 -9.69 -5.96
CA GLU A 300 -9.31 -8.55 -5.57
C GLU A 300 -10.46 -8.99 -4.66
N PHE A 301 -11.02 -8.03 -3.92
CA PHE A 301 -12.18 -8.27 -3.06
C PHE A 301 -13.46 -8.31 -3.89
N THR A 302 -14.23 -9.38 -3.72
CA THR A 302 -15.60 -9.50 -4.26
C THR A 302 -16.59 -9.24 -3.12
N THR A 303 -17.45 -8.25 -3.32
CA THR A 303 -18.40 -7.75 -2.33
C THR A 303 -19.73 -8.50 -2.40
N MET A 304 -20.36 -8.73 -1.25
CA MET A 304 -21.71 -9.29 -1.15
C MET A 304 -22.55 -8.56 -0.11
N ASP A 305 -23.84 -8.45 -0.38
CA ASP A 305 -24.78 -7.76 0.51
C ASP A 305 -25.23 -8.68 1.65
N PHE A 306 -24.84 -8.34 2.87
CA PHE A 306 -25.21 -9.00 4.11
C PHE A 306 -25.61 -7.98 5.16
N GLU A 307 -26.83 -8.07 5.66
CA GLU A 307 -27.29 -7.21 6.75
C GLU A 307 -27.09 -7.91 8.09
N ASN A 308 -26.57 -7.18 9.07
CA ASN A 308 -26.46 -7.65 10.43
C ASN A 308 -27.83 -7.71 11.13
N VAL A 309 -27.94 -8.56 12.16
CA VAL A 309 -29.15 -8.67 12.97
C VAL A 309 -28.99 -7.83 14.25
N PRO A 310 -29.93 -6.91 14.56
CA PRO A 310 -29.85 -6.09 15.77
C PRO A 310 -29.71 -6.91 17.04
N GLY A 311 -28.71 -6.58 17.87
CA GLY A 311 -28.44 -7.24 19.15
C GLY A 311 -27.62 -8.53 19.06
N VAL A 312 -27.31 -9.00 17.85
CA VAL A 312 -26.31 -10.04 17.61
C VAL A 312 -24.95 -9.37 17.47
N THR A 313 -23.90 -9.97 18.03
CA THR A 313 -22.53 -9.45 17.93
C THR A 313 -21.52 -10.49 17.46
N ASP A 314 -21.81 -11.77 17.68
CA ASP A 314 -21.02 -12.90 17.21
C ASP A 314 -21.61 -13.47 15.92
N TYR A 315 -20.76 -13.69 14.92
CA TYR A 315 -21.16 -14.16 13.60
C TYR A 315 -20.19 -15.23 13.08
N GLU A 316 -20.67 -16.05 12.15
CA GLU A 316 -19.86 -17.02 11.39
C GLU A 316 -20.18 -16.91 9.89
N ILE A 317 -19.16 -16.76 9.06
CA ILE A 317 -19.25 -16.91 7.61
C ILE A 317 -18.82 -18.33 7.26
N SER A 318 -19.61 -19.03 6.46
CA SER A 318 -19.25 -20.33 5.88
C SER A 318 -19.30 -20.28 4.36
N ILE A 319 -18.24 -20.80 3.71
CA ILE A 319 -18.09 -20.83 2.25
C ILE A 319 -18.01 -22.28 1.80
N LYS A 320 -18.83 -22.66 0.81
CA LYS A 320 -18.88 -24.02 0.27
C LYS A 320 -19.07 -24.02 -1.24
N LYS A 321 -18.35 -24.88 -1.95
CA LYS A 321 -18.59 -25.10 -3.38
C LYS A 321 -19.92 -25.83 -3.59
N ILE A 322 -20.74 -25.33 -4.51
CA ILE A 322 -22.03 -25.93 -4.86
C ILE A 322 -22.13 -26.35 -6.33
N SER A 323 -21.28 -25.81 -7.22
CA SER A 323 -21.27 -26.18 -8.64
C SER A 323 -19.94 -25.83 -9.33
N GLY A 324 -19.78 -26.32 -10.57
CA GLY A 324 -18.65 -26.07 -11.49
C GLY A 324 -17.48 -27.05 -11.35
N GLU A 325 -16.68 -27.20 -12.40
CA GLU A 325 -15.50 -28.07 -12.41
C GLU A 325 -14.26 -27.39 -11.85
N ASN A 326 -14.12 -26.09 -12.06
CA ASN A 326 -12.99 -25.31 -11.58
C ASN A 326 -13.06 -25.04 -10.07
N ASP A 327 -11.93 -24.68 -9.46
CA ASP A 327 -11.85 -24.31 -8.06
C ASP A 327 -11.25 -22.91 -7.87
N LEU A 328 -11.64 -22.25 -6.79
CA LEU A 328 -11.03 -21.04 -6.26
C LEU A 328 -10.21 -21.36 -5.02
N ILE A 329 -9.16 -20.57 -4.80
CA ILE A 329 -8.43 -20.55 -3.53
C ILE A 329 -8.84 -19.29 -2.78
N PHE A 330 -9.72 -19.41 -1.79
CA PHE A 330 -10.01 -18.28 -0.91
C PHE A 330 -8.74 -17.96 -0.10
N LEU A 331 -8.37 -16.68 -0.09
CA LEU A 331 -7.13 -16.24 0.53
C LEU A 331 -7.28 -16.23 2.05
N TYR A 332 -6.24 -16.69 2.75
CA TYR A 332 -6.15 -16.66 4.20
C TYR A 332 -4.69 -16.43 4.64
N TYR A 333 -4.52 -15.96 5.87
CA TYR A 333 -3.24 -15.88 6.54
C TYR A 333 -3.04 -17.12 7.42
N ASP A 334 -1.97 -17.87 7.19
CA ASP A 334 -1.54 -18.97 8.05
C ASP A 334 -0.02 -19.14 7.97
N THR A 335 0.68 -18.47 8.89
CA THR A 335 2.13 -18.65 9.07
C THR A 335 2.47 -19.58 10.23
N GLY A 336 1.48 -20.00 11.02
CA GLY A 336 1.67 -20.75 12.27
C GLY A 336 2.42 -19.99 13.38
N HIS A 337 2.66 -18.68 13.21
CA HIS A 337 3.46 -17.88 14.15
C HIS A 337 2.67 -16.76 14.82
N THR A 338 1.74 -16.14 14.10
CA THR A 338 0.96 -15.00 14.57
C THR A 338 -0.50 -15.20 14.20
N ASP A 339 -1.39 -15.02 15.16
CA ASP A 339 -2.82 -14.84 14.93
C ASP A 339 -3.06 -13.35 14.63
N VAL A 340 -3.45 -13.06 13.39
CA VAL A 340 -3.63 -11.68 12.91
C VAL A 340 -5.01 -11.15 13.26
N TYR A 341 -5.97 -12.02 13.54
CA TYR A 341 -7.32 -11.66 13.98
C TYR A 341 -7.82 -12.52 15.16
N PRO A 342 -7.36 -12.23 16.38
CA PRO A 342 -7.66 -13.04 17.57
C PRO A 342 -9.11 -12.93 18.07
N LYS A 343 -9.95 -12.14 17.39
CA LYS A 343 -11.39 -12.02 17.68
C LYS A 343 -12.23 -13.03 16.90
N GLY A 344 -11.61 -13.76 15.98
CA GLY A 344 -12.26 -14.78 15.17
C GLY A 344 -11.44 -16.05 15.14
N LYS A 345 -11.92 -17.03 14.39
CA LYS A 345 -11.20 -18.26 14.10
C LYS A 345 -11.61 -18.81 12.75
N MET A 346 -10.62 -19.12 11.91
CA MET A 346 -10.84 -19.91 10.71
C MET A 346 -10.84 -21.41 11.02
N THR A 347 -11.74 -22.17 10.40
CA THR A 347 -11.76 -23.64 10.47
C THR A 347 -12.18 -24.26 9.13
N GLY A 348 -12.04 -25.58 9.01
CA GLY A 348 -12.61 -26.39 7.93
C GLY A 348 -11.59 -26.92 6.93
N ILE A 349 -10.70 -26.06 6.42
CA ILE A 349 -9.65 -26.46 5.45
C ILE A 349 -8.24 -26.51 6.04
N THR A 350 -7.95 -25.73 7.09
CA THR A 350 -6.68 -25.76 7.81
C THR A 350 -6.88 -26.35 9.21
N GLY A 351 -5.83 -26.97 9.75
CA GLY A 351 -5.77 -27.41 11.16
C GLY A 351 -5.06 -26.41 12.07
N SER A 352 -4.74 -25.22 11.54
CA SER A 352 -3.99 -24.18 12.26
C SER A 352 -4.92 -23.37 13.15
N ASP A 353 -4.54 -23.18 14.40
CA ASP A 353 -5.30 -22.35 15.34
C ASP A 353 -5.09 -20.85 15.13
N THR A 354 -4.14 -20.46 14.28
CA THR A 354 -3.80 -19.06 13.97
C THR A 354 -4.13 -18.69 12.52
N ALA A 355 -4.93 -19.51 11.85
CA ALA A 355 -5.38 -19.23 10.49
C ALA A 355 -6.54 -18.24 10.52
N ASP A 356 -6.50 -17.26 9.63
CA ASP A 356 -7.54 -16.25 9.47
C ASP A 356 -7.86 -16.03 8.00
N LEU A 357 -9.14 -16.07 7.64
CA LEU A 357 -9.59 -15.74 6.29
C LEU A 357 -9.23 -14.28 5.94
N THR A 358 -8.91 -14.02 4.69
CA THR A 358 -8.78 -12.65 4.15
C THR A 358 -10.19 -12.15 3.77
N PHE A 359 -10.80 -11.33 4.62
CA PHE A 359 -12.15 -10.79 4.44
C PHE A 359 -12.31 -9.40 5.05
N GLU A 360 -13.31 -8.68 4.56
CA GLU A 360 -13.74 -7.39 5.11
C GLU A 360 -15.21 -7.44 5.50
N VAL A 361 -15.57 -6.73 6.57
CA VAL A 361 -16.95 -6.54 7.02
C VAL A 361 -17.14 -5.06 7.31
N TYR A 362 -18.05 -4.41 6.58
CA TYR A 362 -18.27 -2.98 6.72
C TYR A 362 -19.66 -2.54 6.27
N ASP A 363 -20.01 -1.31 6.64
CA ASP A 363 -21.16 -0.57 6.11
C ASP A 363 -20.69 0.63 5.29
N LYS A 364 -21.40 0.95 4.21
CA LYS A 364 -21.20 2.19 3.45
C LYS A 364 -22.29 3.18 3.83
N GLU A 365 -21.91 4.26 4.50
CA GLU A 365 -22.77 5.42 4.64
C GLU A 365 -22.75 6.19 3.32
N GLU A 366 -23.91 6.32 2.67
CA GLU A 366 -24.04 7.25 1.54
C GLU A 366 -23.62 8.66 2.00
N PRO A 367 -22.88 9.43 1.17
CA PRO A 367 -22.54 10.79 1.52
C PRO A 367 -23.83 11.58 1.75
N GLY A 368 -24.09 11.97 3.00
CA GLY A 368 -25.21 12.83 3.33
C GLY A 368 -25.14 14.13 2.54
N GLU A 369 -26.26 14.49 1.90
CA GLU A 369 -26.44 15.73 1.11
C GLU A 369 -26.10 17.01 1.88
#